data_AF-A0A2T1DBW5-F1
#
_entry.id   AF-A0A2T1DBW5-F1
#
_cell.length_a   1.000
_cell.length_b   1.000
_cell.length_c   1.000
_cell.angle_alpha   90.00
_cell.angle_beta   90.00
_cell.angle_gamma   90.00
#
_symmetry.space_group_name_H-M   'P 1'
#
loop_
_entity.id
_entity.type
_entity.pdbx_description
1 polymer ?
#
loop_
_entity_poly.entity_id
_entity_poly.type
_entity_poly.pdbx_seq_one_letter_code
_entity_poly.pdbx_strand_id
1 'polypeptide(L)'
;MKKWDYLFLDANMYPFGNKLISLYVNGEELRDWKQGSLHLFVNQLGDEGWELVALRHDSKYDQNCLIFKRPKIVTKTRNTKESQVSKD
;
A
#
# COMPACT_ATOMS: atom_id res chain seq x y z
N MET A 1 -10.09 18.78 7.06
CA MET A 1 -8.74 18.20 6.89
C MET A 1 -8.81 16.99 5.99
N LYS A 2 -7.86 16.82 5.06
CA LYS A 2 -7.75 15.59 4.25
C LYS A 2 -7.37 14.43 5.16
N LYS A 3 -8.07 13.29 5.05
CA LYS A 3 -7.71 12.03 5.71
C LYS A 3 -6.78 11.24 4.79
N TRP A 4 -5.85 10.49 5.37
CA TRP A 4 -4.84 9.72 4.65
C TRP A 4 -4.91 8.26 5.06
N ASP A 5 -4.65 7.37 4.10
CA ASP A 5 -4.26 6.00 4.37
C ASP A 5 -2.74 5.89 4.23
N TYR A 6 -2.13 5.10 5.09
CA TYR A 6 -0.69 4.83 5.10
C TYR A 6 -0.45 3.37 4.79
N LEU A 7 0.64 3.10 4.07
CA LEU A 7 1.10 1.76 3.76
C LEU A 7 2.57 1.63 4.18
N PHE A 8 2.85 0.60 4.98
CA PHE A 8 4.19 0.23 5.41
C PHE A 8 4.64 -0.96 4.58
N LEU A 9 5.78 -0.82 3.93
CA LEU A 9 6.36 -1.83 3.07
C LEU A 9 7.74 -2.20 3.59
N ASP A 10 7.89 -3.44 4.04
CA ASP A 10 9.18 -3.98 4.45
C ASP A 10 9.74 -4.87 3.35
N ALA A 11 10.90 -4.49 2.82
CA ALA A 11 11.57 -5.11 1.71
C ALA A 11 12.93 -5.64 2.16
N ASN A 12 13.06 -6.96 2.22
CA ASN A 12 14.34 -7.63 2.45
C ASN A 12 14.96 -7.95 1.08
N MET A 13 16.11 -7.35 0.79
CA MET A 13 16.82 -7.58 -0.46
C MET A 13 17.89 -8.66 -0.28
N TYR A 14 18.27 -9.34 -1.36
CA TYR A 14 19.46 -10.18 -1.34
C TYR A 14 20.71 -9.30 -1.13
N PRO A 15 21.67 -9.73 -0.29
CA PRO A 15 22.92 -8.99 -0.06
C PRO A 15 23.72 -8.71 -1.34
N PHE A 16 23.52 -9.54 -2.37
CA PHE A 16 24.16 -9.43 -3.68
C PHE A 16 23.11 -9.51 -4.79
N GLY A 17 22.34 -8.42 -4.99
CA GLY A 17 21.51 -8.23 -6.18
C GLY A 17 20.19 -7.48 -5.94
N ASN A 18 19.42 -7.29 -7.02
CA ASN A 18 18.14 -6.58 -6.99
C ASN A 18 16.93 -7.51 -6.74
N LYS A 19 17.19 -8.73 -6.28
CA LYS A 19 16.14 -9.71 -5.98
C LYS A 19 15.65 -9.48 -4.55
N LEU A 20 14.34 -9.41 -4.39
CA LEU A 20 13.69 -9.42 -3.09
C LEU A 20 13.70 -10.85 -2.53
N ILE A 21 14.10 -10.99 -1.27
CA ILE A 21 13.96 -12.22 -0.50
C ILE A 21 12.51 -12.36 -0.03
N SER A 22 11.97 -11.29 0.55
CA SER A 22 10.62 -11.24 1.11
C SER A 22 10.10 -9.81 1.08
N LEU A 23 8.77 -9.69 0.97
CA LEU A 23 8.05 -8.43 0.98
C LEU A 23 6.92 -8.53 2.00
N TYR A 24 6.83 -7.58 2.92
CA TYR A 24 5.72 -7.49 3.86
C TYR A 24 4.97 -6.18 3.65
N VAL A 25 3.64 -6.25 3.57
CA VAL A 25 2.76 -5.10 3.43
C VAL A 25 1.94 -4.99 4.71
N ASN A 26 2.12 -3.90 5.45
CA ASN A 26 1.48 -3.67 6.76
C ASN A 26 1.69 -4.85 7.75
N GLY A 27 2.85 -5.50 7.70
CA GLY A 27 3.20 -6.64 8.54
C GLY A 27 2.75 -8.01 8.00
N GLU A 28 2.00 -8.05 6.90
CA GLU A 28 1.58 -9.30 6.26
C GLU A 28 2.55 -9.68 5.13
N GLU A 29 3.07 -10.91 5.18
CA GLU A 29 3.98 -11.43 4.16
C GLU A 29 3.26 -11.64 2.83
N LEU A 30 3.73 -11.00 1.77
CA LEU A 30 3.17 -11.15 0.43
C LEU A 30 3.80 -12.35 -0.28
N ARG A 31 3.32 -13.56 0.07
CA ARG A 31 3.87 -14.85 -0.43
C ARG A 31 3.69 -15.07 -1.92
N ASP A 32 2.62 -14.52 -2.49
CA ASP A 32 2.31 -14.61 -3.92
C ASP A 32 3.01 -13.52 -4.74
N TRP A 33 4.01 -12.83 -4.17
CA TRP A 33 4.94 -11.98 -4.92
C TRP A 33 5.80 -12.84 -5.86
N LYS A 34 5.18 -13.28 -6.95
CA LYS A 34 5.80 -13.97 -8.06
C LYS A 34 5.97 -12.95 -9.18
N GLN A 35 7.23 -12.58 -9.42
CA GLN A 35 7.73 -11.85 -10.59
C GLN A 35 7.72 -10.32 -10.48
N GLY A 36 8.67 -9.78 -9.71
CA GLY A 36 9.13 -8.41 -9.89
C GLY A 36 10.35 -8.10 -9.03
N SER A 37 11.13 -7.11 -9.45
CA SER A 37 12.08 -6.44 -8.55
C SER A 37 11.35 -5.32 -7.80
N LEU A 38 11.94 -4.83 -6.70
CA LEU A 38 11.31 -3.84 -5.82
C LEU A 38 10.79 -2.61 -6.60
N HIS A 39 11.50 -2.15 -7.63
CA HIS A 39 11.06 -1.00 -8.41
C HIS A 39 9.72 -1.21 -9.12
N LEU A 40 9.41 -2.43 -9.58
CA LEU A 40 8.11 -2.71 -10.23
C LEU A 40 6.96 -2.62 -9.22
N PHE A 41 7.17 -3.11 -8.00
CA PHE A 41 6.19 -2.98 -6.92
C PHE A 41 5.95 -1.50 -6.56
N VAL A 42 7.04 -0.74 -6.40
CA VAL A 42 6.96 0.69 -6.07
C VAL A 42 6.28 1.48 -7.18
N ASN A 43 6.56 1.15 -8.45
CA ASN A 43 5.87 1.77 -9.59
C ASN A 43 4.37 1.45 -9.59
N GLN A 44 3.99 0.19 -9.35
CA GLN A 44 2.58 -0.21 -9.25
C GLN A 44 1.86 0.57 -8.15
N LEU A 45 2.49 0.75 -6.97
CA LEU A 45 1.93 1.58 -5.91
C LEU A 45 1.72 3.03 -6.39
N GLY A 46 2.66 3.59 -7.15
CA GLY A 46 2.52 4.90 -7.78
C GLY A 46 1.30 4.99 -8.70
N ASP A 47 1.11 3.97 -9.56
CA ASP A 47 -0.06 3.88 -10.46
C ASP A 47 -1.39 3.77 -9.68
N GLU A 48 -1.37 3.15 -8.49
CA GLU A 48 -2.50 3.06 -7.56
C GLU A 48 -2.72 4.34 -6.72
N GLY A 49 -1.94 5.39 -6.96
CA GLY A 49 -2.06 6.69 -6.30
C GLY A 49 -1.36 6.78 -4.94
N TRP A 50 -0.48 5.85 -4.62
CA TRP A 50 0.39 5.93 -3.44
C TRP A 50 1.59 6.84 -3.72
N GLU A 51 1.90 7.70 -2.76
CA GLU A 51 3.06 8.58 -2.78
C GLU A 51 4.07 8.09 -1.74
N LEU A 52 5.32 7.83 -2.15
CA LEU A 52 6.40 7.50 -1.23
C LEU A 52 6.77 8.72 -0.39
N VAL A 53 6.75 8.58 0.93
CA VAL A 53 7.05 9.69 1.87
C VAL A 53 8.24 9.45 2.76
N ALA A 54 8.66 8.20 2.94
CA ALA A 54 9.88 7.88 3.66
C ALA A 54 10.49 6.56 3.19
N LEU A 55 11.82 6.51 3.23
CA LEU A 55 12.63 5.30 3.14
C LEU A 55 13.50 5.25 4.40
N ARG A 56 13.47 4.13 5.10
CA ARG A 56 14.33 3.84 6.25
C ARG A 56 15.08 2.55 5.98
N HIS A 57 16.35 2.53 6.35
CA HIS A 57 17.17 1.34 6.26
C HIS A 57 17.57 0.91 7.67
N ASP A 58 17.27 -0.33 8.03
CA ASP A 58 17.75 -0.97 9.25
C ASP A 58 18.97 -1.83 8.92
N SER A 59 20.16 -1.32 9.25
CA SER A 59 21.42 -1.99 8.98
C SER A 59 21.65 -3.26 9.81
N LYS A 60 20.90 -3.46 10.92
CA LYS A 60 21.03 -4.66 11.76
C LYS A 60 20.39 -5.87 11.08
N TYR A 61 19.35 -5.64 10.29
CA TYR A 61 18.58 -6.70 9.61
C TYR A 61 18.66 -6.61 8.09
N ASP A 62 19.45 -5.67 7.55
CA ASP A 62 19.56 -5.34 6.12
C ASP A 62 18.18 -5.15 5.45
N GLN A 63 17.28 -4.50 6.18
CA GLN A 63 15.87 -4.36 5.82
C GLN A 63 15.59 -2.92 5.41
N ASN A 64 14.92 -2.75 4.26
CA ASN A 64 14.41 -1.46 3.82
C ASN A 64 12.93 -1.34 4.17
N CYS A 65 12.57 -0.30 4.91
CA CYS A 65 11.18 0.04 5.22
C CYS A 65 10.79 1.29 4.42
N LEU A 66 9.80 1.15 3.54
CA LEU A 66 9.23 2.23 2.75
C LEU A 66 7.85 2.58 3.31
N ILE A 67 7.58 3.88 3.45
CA ILE A 67 6.29 4.38 3.93
C ILE A 67 5.64 5.17 2.80
N PHE A 68 4.42 4.80 2.47
CA PHE A 68 3.60 5.46 1.47
C PHE A 68 2.37 6.10 2.10
N LYS A 69 1.81 7.11 1.44
CA LYS A 69 0.51 7.68 1.77
C LYS A 69 -0.37 7.79 0.52
N ARG A 70 -1.68 7.77 0.70
CA ARG A 70 -2.65 8.21 -0.33
C ARG A 70 -3.87 8.86 0.30
N PRO A 71 -4.62 9.71 -0.41
CA PRO A 71 -5.87 10.27 0.10
C PRO A 71 -6.86 9.15 0.45
N LYS A 72 -7.44 9.20 1.65
CA LYS A 72 -8.46 8.23 2.06
C LYS A 72 -9.74 8.48 1.26
N ILE A 73 -10.15 7.51 0.44
CA ILE A 73 -11.41 7.59 -0.31
C ILE A 73 -12.55 7.41 0.68
N VAL A 74 -13.26 8.50 0.97
CA VAL A 74 -14.50 8.45 1.75
C VAL A 74 -15.65 8.23 0.75
N THR A 75 -16.03 6.98 0.54
CA THR A 75 -17.29 6.66 -0.14
C THR A 75 -18.44 7.21 0.70
N LYS A 76 -19.05 8.32 0.26
CA LYS A 76 -20.33 8.74 0.80
C LYS A 76 -21.38 7.75 0.30
N THR A 77 -21.78 6.80 1.15
CA THR A 77 -22.96 5.98 0.90
C THR A 77 -24.17 6.91 0.76
N ARG A 78 -24.67 7.10 -0.46
CA ARG A 78 -25.97 7.75 -0.68
C ARG A 78 -27.04 6.75 -0.25
N ASN A 79 -27.55 6.91 0.96
CA ASN A 79 -28.81 6.28 1.36
C ASN A 79 -29.94 7.00 0.61
N THR A 80 -30.33 6.47 -0.54
CA THR A 80 -31.57 6.86 -1.21
C THR A 80 -32.72 6.28 -0.39
N LYS A 81 -33.35 7.08 0.48
CA LYS A 81 -34.67 6.77 1.03
C LYS A 81 -35.66 6.87 -0.13
N GLU A 82 -36.09 5.73 -0.67
CA GLU A 82 -37.32 5.67 -1.45
C GLU A 82 -38.49 5.94 -0.52
N SER A 83 -39.10 7.11 -0.65
CA SER A 83 -40.43 7.40 -0.14
C SER A 83 -41.43 6.61 -0.98
N GLN A 84 -41.86 5.45 -0.50
CA GLN A 84 -43.09 4.82 -0.99
C GLN A 84 -44.26 5.72 -0.57
N VAL A 85 -44.79 6.43 -1.57
CA VAL A 85 -46.06 7.16 -1.52
C VAL A 85 -47.18 6.13 -1.36
N SER A 86 -47.90 6.23 -0.25
CA SER A 86 -49.20 5.61 -0.03
C SER A 86 -50.16 6.06 -1.13
N LYS A 87 -50.83 5.10 -1.78
CA LYS A 87 -52.04 5.35 -2.55
C LYS A 87 -53.20 4.63 -1.88
N ASP A 88 -54.29 5.38 -1.79
CA ASP A 88 -55.62 5.06 -1.28
C ASP A 88 -56.22 3.79 -1.87
#